data_AF-A0A2K3JU72-F1
#
_entry.id   AF-A0A2K3JU72-F1
#
_cell.length_a   1.000
_cell.length_b   1.000
_cell.length_c   1.000
_cell.angle_alpha   90.00
_cell.angle_beta   90.00
_cell.angle_gamma   90.00
#
_symmetry.space_group_name_H-M   'P 1'
#
loop_
_entity.id
_entity.type
_entity.pdbx_description
1 polymer ?
#
loop_
_entity_poly.entity_id
_entity_poly.type
_entity_poly.pdbx_seq_one_letter_code
_entity_poly.pdbx_strand_id
1 'polypeptide(L)'
;MEISKNNETSVTTKHDYDRASELKAFDETKDGVKGLVDASVTNIPRIFHHKIDKDSSSTSTNINKLVVPSVDLVDIHQDPTRRKIVVEKIREASEKWGFFQIVNHGIEVSVLDEMKNGVIRF
;
A
#
# COMPACT_ATOMS: atom_id res chain seq x y z
N MET A 1 33.47 -9.38 -57.75
CA MET A 1 32.01 -9.33 -57.95
C MET A 1 31.40 -9.09 -56.60
N GLU A 2 31.02 -7.84 -56.35
CA GLU A 2 30.08 -7.49 -55.29
C GLU A 2 28.79 -8.28 -55.49
N ILE A 3 28.13 -8.72 -54.41
CA ILE A 3 26.85 -8.13 -53.99
C ILE A 3 26.69 -8.34 -52.47
N SER A 4 26.61 -7.23 -51.76
CA SER A 4 26.14 -7.08 -50.38
C SER A 4 24.67 -7.49 -50.22
N LYS A 5 24.29 -7.91 -49.01
CA LYS A 5 23.39 -7.12 -48.13
C LYS A 5 23.12 -7.87 -46.82
N ASN A 6 23.56 -7.23 -45.74
CA ASN A 6 23.19 -7.51 -44.36
C ASN A 6 21.67 -7.33 -44.19
N ASN A 7 21.03 -8.25 -43.47
CA ASN A 7 19.75 -7.96 -42.82
C ASN A 7 19.97 -7.95 -41.31
N GLU A 8 20.38 -6.77 -40.87
CA GLU A 8 20.24 -6.30 -39.50
C GLU A 8 18.77 -6.30 -39.08
N THR A 9 18.54 -6.79 -37.86
CA THR A 9 17.73 -6.09 -36.86
C THR A 9 16.23 -5.93 -37.16
N SER A 10 15.43 -6.89 -36.71
CA SER A 10 14.07 -6.58 -36.23
C SER A 10 14.09 -6.53 -34.70
N VAL A 11 14.82 -5.54 -34.17
CA VAL A 11 14.46 -4.91 -32.90
C VAL A 11 13.05 -4.39 -33.14
N THR A 12 12.04 -5.13 -32.68
CA THR A 12 10.67 -4.61 -32.60
C THR A 12 10.70 -3.48 -31.58
N THR A 13 11.01 -2.31 -32.12
CA THR A 13 10.62 -0.97 -31.68
C THR A 13 10.03 -0.97 -30.29
N LYS A 14 10.90 -0.68 -29.32
CA LYS A 14 10.52 -0.03 -28.07
C LYS A 14 9.75 1.21 -28.47
N HIS A 15 8.43 1.11 -28.64
CA HIS A 15 7.57 2.28 -28.64
C HIS A 15 7.97 3.02 -27.37
N ASP A 16 8.49 4.22 -27.53
CA ASP A 16 8.87 5.06 -26.40
C ASP A 16 7.63 5.17 -25.53
N TYR A 17 7.66 4.44 -24.42
CA TYR A 17 6.56 4.35 -23.52
C TYR A 17 6.44 5.71 -22.85
N ASP A 18 5.49 6.51 -23.34
CA ASP A 18 5.22 7.82 -22.78
C ASP A 18 4.29 7.68 -21.56
N ARG A 19 4.93 7.51 -20.40
CA ARG A 19 4.25 7.46 -19.10
C ARG A 19 3.38 8.69 -18.84
N ALA A 20 3.78 9.87 -19.34
CA ALA A 20 3.03 11.10 -19.08
C ALA A 20 1.71 11.12 -19.86
N SER A 21 1.73 10.68 -21.12
CA SER A 21 0.51 10.55 -21.93
C SER A 21 -0.45 9.49 -21.38
N GLU A 22 0.05 8.31 -20.95
CA GLU A 22 -0.81 7.28 -20.33
C GLU A 22 -1.42 7.78 -19.00
N LEU A 23 -0.64 8.47 -18.16
CA LEU A 23 -1.13 9.03 -16.90
C LEU A 23 -2.21 10.09 -17.14
N LYS A 24 -2.00 10.97 -18.12
CA LYS A 24 -2.98 11.98 -18.51
C LYS A 24 -4.29 11.34 -18.97
N ALA A 25 -4.22 10.36 -19.87
CA ALA A 25 -5.40 9.65 -20.36
C ALA A 25 -6.16 8.95 -19.23
N PHE A 26 -5.45 8.34 -18.26
CA PHE A 26 -6.03 7.76 -17.07
C PHE A 26 -6.72 8.81 -16.18
N ASP A 27 -6.05 9.91 -15.86
CA ASP A 27 -6.60 10.98 -15.01
C ASP A 27 -7.79 11.70 -15.67
N GLU A 28 -7.86 11.71 -17.00
CA GLU A 28 -8.99 12.25 -17.77
C GLU A 28 -10.24 11.36 -17.70
N THR A 29 -10.11 10.06 -17.42
CA THR A 29 -11.28 9.18 -17.18
C THR A 29 -12.08 9.60 -15.95
N LYS A 30 -11.40 10.17 -14.94
CA LYS A 30 -11.98 10.52 -13.62
C LYS A 30 -12.57 9.34 -12.83
N ASP A 31 -12.37 8.11 -13.29
CA ASP A 31 -12.93 6.91 -12.66
C ASP A 31 -12.00 6.29 -11.59
N GLY A 32 -10.76 6.79 -11.51
CA GLY A 32 -9.74 6.28 -10.60
C GLY A 32 -9.38 4.81 -10.85
N VAL A 33 -8.67 4.20 -9.90
CA VAL A 33 -8.25 2.79 -10.03
C VAL A 33 -9.43 1.81 -9.93
N LYS A 34 -10.52 2.21 -9.26
CA LYS A 34 -11.76 1.43 -9.17
C LYS A 34 -12.40 1.26 -10.55
N GLY A 35 -12.38 2.29 -11.39
CA GLY A 35 -12.89 2.20 -12.77
C GLY A 35 -12.21 1.11 -13.60
N LEU A 36 -10.91 0.86 -13.37
CA LEU A 36 -10.20 -0.23 -14.05
C LEU A 36 -10.73 -1.60 -13.63
N VAL A 37 -11.03 -1.76 -12.34
CA VAL A 37 -11.61 -3.00 -11.79
C VAL A 37 -13.01 -3.22 -12.33
N ASP A 38 -13.85 -2.18 -12.32
CA ASP A 38 -15.23 -2.24 -12.82
C ASP A 38 -15.27 -2.54 -14.33
N ALA A 39 -14.31 -1.99 -15.09
CA ALA A 39 -14.13 -2.27 -16.52
C ALA A 39 -13.56 -3.67 -16.83
N SER A 40 -13.25 -4.48 -15.79
CA SER A 40 -12.77 -5.86 -15.92
C SER A 40 -11.55 -6.00 -16.83
N VAL A 41 -10.60 -5.05 -16.73
CA VAL A 41 -9.39 -5.07 -17.56
C VAL A 41 -8.54 -6.31 -17.28
N THR A 42 -7.99 -6.92 -18.33
CA THR A 42 -7.16 -8.13 -18.20
C THR A 42 -5.69 -7.82 -17.91
N ASN A 43 -5.25 -6.59 -18.19
CA ASN A 43 -3.86 -6.15 -18.02
C ASN A 43 -3.82 -4.84 -17.21
N ILE A 44 -2.87 -4.75 -16.28
CA ILE A 44 -2.63 -3.54 -15.50
C ILE A 44 -1.94 -2.49 -16.38
N PRO A 45 -2.40 -1.22 -16.41
CA PRO A 45 -1.72 -0.14 -17.12
C PRO A 45 -0.27 0.04 -16.65
N ARG A 46 0.64 0.33 -17.59
CA ARG A 46 2.09 0.33 -17.30
C ARG A 46 2.48 1.44 -16.32
N ILE A 47 1.67 2.51 -16.19
CA ILE A 47 1.82 3.56 -15.18
C ILE A 47 1.85 3.06 -13.73
N PHE A 48 1.22 1.91 -13.43
CA PHE A 48 1.16 1.29 -12.10
C PHE A 48 2.26 0.24 -11.86
N HIS A 49 3.07 -0.07 -12.87
CA HIS A 49 4.16 -1.04 -12.68
C HIS A 49 5.24 -0.40 -11.81
N HIS A 50 5.38 -0.91 -10.58
CA HIS A 50 6.47 -0.54 -9.71
C HIS A 50 7.78 -1.03 -10.33
N LYS A 51 8.74 -0.11 -10.54
CA LYS A 51 10.10 -0.49 -10.92
C LYS A 51 10.73 -1.13 -9.71
N ILE A 52 10.96 -2.44 -9.77
CA ILE A 52 11.79 -3.11 -8.77
C ILE A 52 13.20 -2.60 -9.01
N ASP A 53 13.62 -1.61 -8.23
CA ASP A 53 15.03 -1.28 -8.13
C ASP A 53 15.76 -2.53 -7.61
N LYS A 54 16.90 -2.88 -8.20
CA LYS A 54 17.65 -4.10 -7.83
C LYS A 54 17.97 -4.20 -6.33
N ASP A 55 17.94 -3.06 -5.63
CA ASP A 55 18.20 -2.93 -4.20
C ASP A 55 16.95 -3.16 -3.31
N SER A 56 15.74 -3.21 -3.90
CA SER A 56 14.47 -3.45 -3.18
C SER A 56 14.00 -4.90 -3.23
N SER A 57 14.87 -5.84 -3.64
CA SER A 57 14.60 -7.29 -3.60
C SER A 57 14.60 -7.88 -2.18
N SER A 58 14.22 -7.10 -1.18
CA SER A 58 13.77 -7.63 0.11
C SER A 58 12.35 -8.18 0.00
N THR A 59 12.12 -9.11 -0.94
CA THR A 59 11.25 -10.26 -0.63
C THR A 59 11.99 -11.10 0.41
N SER A 60 12.14 -10.55 1.61
CA SER A 60 12.44 -11.35 2.78
C SER A 60 11.18 -12.18 3.02
N THR A 61 11.17 -13.39 2.48
CA THR A 61 10.25 -14.49 2.82
C THR A 61 10.36 -14.92 4.30
N ASN A 62 10.96 -14.09 5.15
CA ASN A 62 11.10 -14.19 6.59
C ASN A 62 10.24 -13.14 7.32
N ILE A 63 9.01 -12.87 6.87
CA ILE A 63 8.01 -12.07 7.64
C ILE A 63 7.47 -12.86 8.85
N ASN A 64 7.97 -14.07 9.12
CA ASN A 64 7.35 -14.99 10.06
C ASN A 64 7.42 -14.62 11.55
N LYS A 65 7.89 -13.43 11.97
CA LYS A 65 7.97 -13.08 13.41
C LYS A 65 7.79 -11.62 13.80
N LEU A 66 7.42 -10.71 12.89
CA LEU A 66 7.14 -9.32 13.30
C LEU A 66 5.70 -9.21 13.81
N VAL A 67 5.51 -9.37 15.12
CA VAL A 67 4.22 -9.11 15.78
C VAL A 67 4.16 -7.64 16.16
N VAL A 68 3.31 -6.87 15.47
CA VAL A 68 3.07 -5.45 15.80
C VAL A 68 2.58 -5.35 17.25
N PRO A 69 3.14 -4.44 18.07
CA PRO A 69 2.69 -4.26 19.44
C PRO A 69 1.21 -3.89 19.51
N SER A 70 0.49 -4.46 20.47
CA SER A 70 -0.88 -4.07 20.79
C SER A 70 -0.96 -3.52 22.21
N VAL A 71 -1.63 -2.38 22.37
CA VAL A 71 -1.81 -1.66 23.64
C VAL A 71 -3.28 -1.70 24.04
N ASP A 72 -3.54 -2.34 25.17
CA ASP A 72 -4.87 -2.45 25.75
C ASP A 72 -5.14 -1.32 26.75
N LEU A 73 -6.16 -0.51 26.45
CA LEU A 73 -6.60 0.65 27.24
C LEU A 73 -7.72 0.33 28.25
N VAL A 74 -8.03 -0.94 28.50
CA VAL A 74 -8.99 -1.30 29.54
C VAL A 74 -8.59 -0.73 30.91
N ASP A 75 -9.59 -0.20 31.63
CA ASP A 75 -9.51 0.32 32.99
C ASP A 75 -8.53 1.49 33.25
N ILE A 76 -8.02 2.15 32.20
CA ILE A 76 -7.03 3.25 32.37
C ILE A 76 -7.58 4.48 33.10
N HIS A 77 -8.92 4.61 33.18
CA HIS A 77 -9.58 5.69 33.90
C HIS A 77 -9.87 5.32 35.36
N GLN A 78 -9.85 4.02 35.68
CA GLN A 78 -10.21 3.46 36.98
C GLN A 78 -8.98 3.17 37.84
N ASP A 79 -7.86 2.75 37.23
CA ASP A 79 -6.62 2.41 37.93
C ASP A 79 -5.42 3.29 37.47
N PRO A 80 -4.92 4.21 38.33
CA PRO A 80 -3.71 4.99 38.05
C PRO A 80 -2.46 4.14 37.78
N THR A 81 -2.36 2.94 38.35
CA THR A 81 -1.24 2.01 38.14
C THR A 81 -1.31 1.43 36.74
N ARG A 82 -2.48 0.91 36.33
CA ARG A 82 -2.75 0.48 34.94
C ARG A 82 -2.44 1.58 33.94
N ARG A 83 -2.86 2.83 34.21
CA ARG A 83 -2.56 3.98 33.35
C ARG A 83 -1.06 4.18 33.16
N LYS A 84 -0.27 4.11 34.24
CA LYS A 84 1.20 4.24 34.17
C LYS A 84 1.83 3.14 33.30
N ILE A 85 1.35 1.89 33.44
CA ILE A 85 1.82 0.75 32.63
C ILE A 85 1.50 0.97 31.14
N VAL A 86 0.30 1.45 30.83
CA VAL A 86 -0.12 1.73 29.45
C VAL A 86 0.70 2.84 28.82
N VAL A 87 0.93 3.94 29.54
CA VAL A 87 1.77 5.05 29.06
C VAL A 87 3.18 4.55 28.72
N GLU A 88 3.74 3.69 29.57
CA GLU A 88 5.06 3.10 29.32
C GLU A 88 5.08 2.19 28.09
N LYS A 89 4.05 1.36 27.89
CA LYS A 89 3.90 0.54 26.67
C LYS A 89 3.81 1.40 25.40
N ILE A 90 3.07 2.51 25.45
CA ILE A 90 2.96 3.45 24.33
C ILE A 90 4.33 4.08 24.03
N ARG A 91 5.05 4.53 25.06
CA ARG A 91 6.40 5.07 24.93
C ARG A 91 7.33 4.06 24.25
N GLU A 92 7.40 2.84 24.77
CA GLU A 92 8.26 1.79 24.22
C GLU A 92 7.90 1.43 22.77
N ALA A 93 6.62 1.28 22.46
CA ALA A 93 6.18 0.95 21.11
C ALA A 93 6.48 2.10 20.13
N SER A 94 6.31 3.36 20.57
CA SER A 94 6.62 4.53 19.75
C SER A 94 8.12 4.62 19.44
N GLU A 95 8.98 4.37 20.44
CA GLU A 95 10.44 4.43 20.26
C GLU A 95 11.00 3.26 19.43
N LYS A 96 10.52 2.04 19.67
CA LYS A 96 11.08 0.82 19.06
C LYS A 96 10.46 0.51 17.70
N TRP A 97 9.16 0.78 17.53
CA TRP A 97 8.41 0.40 16.33
C TRP A 97 7.94 1.59 15.51
N GLY A 98 7.68 2.74 16.13
CA GLY A 98 7.01 3.87 15.47
C GLY A 98 5.55 3.58 15.07
N PHE A 99 5.03 2.38 15.38
CA PHE A 99 3.68 1.94 15.06
C PHE A 99 3.21 0.85 16.04
N PHE A 100 1.93 0.89 16.40
CA PHE A 100 1.28 -0.07 17.29
C PHE A 100 -0.25 -0.04 17.11
N GLN A 101 -0.92 -1.08 17.59
CA GLN A 101 -2.37 -1.19 17.60
C GLN A 101 -2.92 -0.83 18.98
N ILE A 102 -4.11 -0.27 19.04
CA ILE A 102 -4.82 0.03 20.29
C ILE A 102 -6.10 -0.80 20.34
N VAL A 103 -6.38 -1.42 21.48
CA VAL A 103 -7.63 -2.14 21.77
C VAL A 103 -8.29 -1.58 23.04
N ASN A 104 -9.60 -1.83 23.20
CA ASN A 104 -10.41 -1.26 24.28
C ASN A 104 -10.30 0.28 24.38
N HIS A 105 -10.20 0.96 23.23
CA HIS A 105 -10.02 2.41 23.13
C HIS A 105 -11.27 3.24 23.49
N GLY A 106 -12.39 2.59 23.84
CA GLY A 106 -13.63 3.27 24.25
C GLY A 106 -14.46 3.87 23.11
N ILE A 107 -14.05 3.66 21.85
CA ILE A 107 -14.88 4.03 20.68
C ILE A 107 -15.80 2.85 20.40
N GLU A 108 -17.10 3.12 20.28
CA GLU A 108 -18.09 2.11 20.00
C GLU A 108 -17.83 1.45 18.64
N VAL A 109 -18.01 0.12 18.57
CA VAL A 109 -17.78 -0.64 17.34
C VAL A 109 -18.72 -0.18 16.21
N SER A 110 -19.96 0.20 16.55
CA SER A 110 -20.94 0.73 15.60
C SER A 110 -20.42 1.97 14.87
N VAL A 111 -19.73 2.89 15.56
CA VAL A 111 -19.13 4.09 14.95
C VAL A 111 -18.05 3.71 13.94
N LEU A 112 -17.19 2.73 14.26
CA LEU A 112 -16.17 2.24 13.33
C LEU A 112 -16.80 1.55 12.11
N ASP A 113 -17.87 0.80 12.32
CA ASP A 113 -18.61 0.12 11.25
C ASP A 113 -19.35 1.10 10.34
N GLU A 114 -20.03 2.09 10.92
CA GLU A 114 -20.68 3.17 10.18
C GLU A 114 -19.68 3.99 9.37
N MET A 115 -18.49 4.27 9.91
CA MET A 115 -17.41 4.94 9.18
C MET A 115 -16.96 4.11 7.97
N LYS A 116 -16.68 2.81 8.17
CA LYS A 116 -16.30 1.89 7.07
C LYS A 116 -17.39 1.83 6.01
N ASN A 117 -18.63 1.66 6.42
CA ASN A 117 -19.79 1.62 5.53
C ASN A 117 -19.99 2.96 4.81
N GLY A 118 -19.73 4.08 5.48
CA GLY A 118 -19.78 5.41 4.89
C GLY A 118 -18.80 5.58 3.73
N VAL A 119 -17.55 5.14 3.91
CA VAL A 119 -16.51 5.17 2.86
C VAL A 119 -16.85 4.22 1.72
N ILE A 120 -17.35 3.01 2.01
CA ILE A 120 -17.71 2.03 0.96
C ILE A 120 -18.85 2.54 0.07
N ARG A 121 -19.80 3.31 0.61
CA ARG A 121 -20.94 3.84 -0.15
C ARG A 121 -20.57 5.02 -1.06
N PHE A 122 -19.47 5.73 -0.79
CA PHE A 122 -19.04 6.90 -1.54
C PHE A 122 -18.13 6.48 -2.70
#